data_AF-A0A8T4Y4I6-F1
#
_entry.id   AF-A0A8T4Y4I6-F1
#
_cell.length_a   1.000
_cell.length_b   1.000
_cell.length_c   1.000
_cell.angle_alpha   90.00
_cell.angle_beta   90.00
_cell.angle_gamma   90.00
#
_symmetry.space_group_name_H-M   'P 1'
#
loop_
_entity.id
_entity.type
_entity.pdbx_description
1 polymer ?
#
loop_
_entity_poly.entity_id
_entity_poly.type
_entity_poly.pdbx_seq_one_letter_code
_entity_poly.pdbx_strand_id
1 'polypeptide(L)'
;SVFGQKFGNKQIPYNKIKYVEGTISGFTFAFLGSTLFIHPFKALIASAVGMFIESLPLPLNDNLTIPLASGLILFTCLFFI
;
A
#
# COMPACT_ATOMS: atom_id res chain seq x y z
N SER A 1 1.68 -8.04 -5.23
CA SER A 1 2.28 -7.30 -6.35
C SER A 1 2.95 -8.20 -7.41
N VAL A 2 2.55 -8.05 -8.68
CA VAL A 2 3.08 -8.81 -9.85
C VAL A 2 4.58 -8.56 -10.07
N PHE A 3 5.04 -7.31 -9.85
CA PHE A 3 6.46 -6.95 -9.95
C PHE A 3 7.33 -7.71 -8.95
N GLY A 4 6.86 -7.91 -7.72
CA GLY A 4 7.58 -8.71 -6.71
C GLY A 4 7.69 -10.18 -7.11
N GLN A 5 6.66 -10.77 -7.71
CA GLN A 5 6.73 -12.17 -8.16
C GLN A 5 7.62 -12.38 -9.39
N LYS A 6 7.71 -11.39 -10.28
CA LYS A 6 8.52 -11.48 -11.51
C LYS A 6 9.97 -11.02 -11.34
N PHE A 7 10.23 -10.06 -10.45
CA PHE A 7 11.53 -9.39 -10.32
C PHE A 7 12.02 -9.27 -8.88
N GLY A 8 11.27 -9.76 -7.89
CA GLY A 8 11.63 -9.66 -6.49
C GLY A 8 12.72 -10.65 -6.14
N ASN A 9 13.80 -10.15 -5.53
CA ASN A 9 14.89 -10.97 -5.01
C ASN A 9 14.91 -10.97 -3.48
N LYS A 10 14.28 -9.98 -2.84
CA LYS A 10 14.25 -9.84 -1.38
C LYS A 10 12.85 -9.97 -0.83
N GLN A 11 12.60 -11.08 -0.14
CA GLN A 11 11.35 -11.29 0.59
C GLN A 11 11.25 -10.37 1.81
N ILE A 12 10.03 -10.06 2.21
CA ILE A 12 9.78 -9.30 3.43
C ILE A 12 10.02 -10.22 4.66
N PRO A 13 10.77 -9.78 5.69
CA PRO A 13 11.18 -10.65 6.81
C PRO A 13 10.00 -11.32 7.53
N TYR A 14 8.87 -10.62 7.63
CA TYR A 14 7.64 -11.09 8.29
C TYR A 14 6.59 -11.66 7.32
N ASN A 15 6.83 -11.62 6.00
CA ASN A 15 5.91 -12.16 5.01
C ASN A 15 6.69 -12.74 3.82
N LYS A 16 6.92 -14.06 3.85
CA LYS A 16 7.70 -14.78 2.82
C LYS A 16 7.01 -14.85 1.45
N ILE A 17 5.73 -14.47 1.37
CA ILE A 17 4.96 -14.48 0.12
C ILE A 17 5.17 -13.17 -0.65
N LYS A 18 5.46 -12.07 0.05
CA LYS A 18 5.61 -10.73 -0.54
C LYS A 18 7.09 -10.35 -0.63
N TYR A 19 7.41 -9.57 -1.66
CA TYR A 19 8.76 -9.10 -1.96
C TYR A 19 8.85 -7.59 -1.75
N VAL A 20 9.99 -7.13 -1.23
CA VAL A 20 10.26 -5.72 -0.94
C VAL A 20 10.13 -4.88 -2.20
N GLU A 21 10.64 -5.36 -3.33
CA GLU A 21 10.58 -4.69 -4.63
C GLU A 21 9.13 -4.53 -5.11
N GLY A 22 8.31 -5.55 -4.85
CA GLY A 22 6.87 -5.52 -5.10
C GLY A 22 6.14 -4.49 -4.24
N THR A 23 6.54 -4.31 -2.98
CA THR A 23 5.97 -3.30 -2.09
C THR A 23 6.43 -1.89 -2.44
N ILE A 24 7.69 -1.69 -2.82
CA ILE A 24 8.19 -0.37 -3.25
C ILE A 24 7.51 0.05 -4.55
N SER A 25 7.47 -0.83 -5.56
CA SER A 25 6.77 -0.53 -6.82
C SER A 25 5.29 -0.26 -6.61
N GLY A 26 4.60 -1.09 -5.80
CA GLY A 26 3.21 -0.86 -5.44
C GLY A 26 2.98 0.48 -4.74
N PHE A 27 3.86 0.87 -3.81
CA PHE A 27 3.81 2.17 -3.15
C PHE A 27 3.96 3.31 -4.14
N THR A 28 4.94 3.24 -5.05
CA THR A 28 5.17 4.29 -6.05
C THR A 28 3.96 4.46 -6.97
N PHE A 29 3.41 3.37 -7.50
CA PHE A 29 2.22 3.45 -8.36
C PHE A 29 0.97 3.90 -7.60
N ALA A 30 0.76 3.42 -6.37
CA ALA A 30 -0.35 3.83 -5.53
C ALA A 30 -0.26 5.33 -5.15
N PHE A 31 0.94 5.82 -4.84
CA PHE A 31 1.19 7.22 -4.55
C PHE A 31 0.91 8.09 -5.78
N LEU A 32 1.56 7.82 -6.91
CA LEU A 32 1.38 8.59 -8.14
C LEU A 32 -0.08 8.57 -8.61
N GLY A 33 -0.75 7.41 -8.56
CA GLY A 33 -2.17 7.31 -8.88
C GLY A 33 -3.04 8.13 -7.93
N SER A 34 -2.79 8.05 -6.62
CA SER A 34 -3.58 8.79 -5.61
C SER A 34 -3.36 10.31 -5.69
N THR A 35 -2.15 10.77 -6.02
CA THR A 35 -1.86 12.21 -6.15
C THR A 35 -2.65 12.91 -7.26
N LEU A 36 -3.22 12.15 -8.21
CA LEU A 36 -4.10 12.70 -9.25
C LEU A 36 -5.50 13.06 -8.71
N PHE A 37 -5.92 12.47 -7.59
CA PHE A 37 -7.27 12.63 -7.03
C PHE A 37 -7.28 13.39 -5.70
N ILE A 38 -6.21 13.30 -4.91
CA ILE A 38 -6.14 13.89 -3.57
C ILE A 38 -4.82 14.63 -3.34
N HIS A 39 -4.82 15.54 -2.35
CA HIS A 39 -3.63 16.32 -1.98
C HIS A 39 -2.41 15.41 -1.74
N PRO A 40 -1.20 15.76 -2.23
CA PRO A 40 -0.04 14.87 -2.18
C PRO A 40 0.31 14.34 -0.79
N PHE A 41 0.11 15.14 0.25
CA PHE A 41 0.33 14.70 1.64
C PHE A 41 -0.64 13.59 2.06
N LYS A 42 -1.92 13.69 1.69
CA LYS A 42 -2.94 12.66 1.97
C LYS A 42 -2.70 11.42 1.11
N ALA A 43 -2.28 11.61 -0.15
CA ALA A 43 -1.87 10.53 -1.04
C ALA A 43 -0.71 9.71 -0.47
N LEU A 44 0.31 10.39 0.09
CA LEU A 44 1.48 9.75 0.70
C LEU A 44 1.09 8.86 1.88
N ILE A 45 0.24 9.38 2.77
CA ILE A 45 -0.23 8.64 3.95
C ILE A 45 -1.08 7.43 3.51
N ALA A 46 -2.02 7.65 2.59
CA ALA A 46 -2.89 6.59 2.09
C ALA A 46 -2.11 5.45 1.40
N SER A 47 -1.18 5.79 0.51
CA SER A 47 -0.36 4.79 -0.18
C SER A 47 0.58 4.06 0.78
N ALA A 48 1.14 4.75 1.78
CA ALA A 48 1.98 4.12 2.80
C ALA A 48 1.19 3.10 3.63
N VAL A 49 0.01 3.48 4.11
CA VAL A 49 -0.85 2.61 4.92
C VAL A 49 -1.38 1.43 4.11
N GLY A 50 -1.87 1.67 2.89
CA GLY A 50 -2.35 0.61 2.01
C GLY A 50 -1.28 -0.46 1.72
N MET A 51 -0.06 -0.03 1.40
CA MET A 51 1.04 -0.95 1.12
C MET A 51 1.60 -1.62 2.38
N PHE A 52 1.55 -0.96 3.53
CA PHE A 52 1.87 -1.59 4.81
C PHE A 52 0.89 -2.72 5.12
N ILE A 53 -0.40 -2.49 4.91
CA ILE A 53 -1.43 -3.53 5.09
C ILE A 53 -1.24 -4.68 4.10
N GLU A 54 -0.94 -4.40 2.83
CA GLU A 54 -0.60 -5.45 1.84
C GLU A 54 0.63 -6.28 2.26
N SER A 55 1.60 -5.65 2.94
CA SER A 55 2.81 -6.35 3.37
C SER A 55 2.58 -7.33 4.51
N LEU A 56 1.52 -7.16 5.31
CA LEU A 56 1.21 -8.04 6.43
C LEU A 56 0.79 -9.44 5.95
N PRO A 57 1.13 -10.51 6.68
CA PRO A 57 0.72 -11.88 6.34
C PRO A 57 -0.74 -12.13 6.77
N LEU A 58 -1.67 -11.31 6.30
CA LEU A 58 -3.10 -11.45 6.58
C LEU A 58 -3.75 -12.42 5.58
N PRO A 59 -4.61 -13.36 6.01
CA PRO A 59 -5.37 -14.23 5.11
C PRO A 59 -6.60 -13.51 4.51
N LEU A 60 -6.52 -12.18 4.35
CA LEU A 60 -7.61 -11.34 3.86
C LEU A 60 -7.34 -10.93 2.41
N ASN A 61 -8.40 -10.67 1.65
CA ASN A 61 -8.27 -10.27 0.25
C ASN A 61 -7.77 -8.82 0.15
N ASP A 62 -6.68 -8.60 -0.58
CA ASP A 62 -6.06 -7.29 -0.84
C ASP A 62 -7.06 -6.29 -1.46
N ASN A 63 -8.01 -6.75 -2.28
CA ASN A 63 -9.06 -5.91 -2.88
C ASN A 63 -10.05 -5.34 -1.86
N LEU A 64 -10.08 -5.91 -0.64
CA LEU A 64 -10.92 -5.44 0.45
C LEU A 64 -10.10 -4.69 1.50
N THR A 65 -8.95 -5.24 1.90
CA THR A 65 -8.12 -4.66 2.98
C THR A 65 -7.45 -3.36 2.56
N ILE A 66 -6.95 -3.25 1.32
CA ILE A 66 -6.24 -2.04 0.88
C ILE A 66 -7.19 -0.83 0.77
N PRO A 67 -8.36 -0.92 0.09
CA PRO A 67 -9.29 0.20 0.02
C PRO A 67 -9.85 0.57 1.39
N LEU A 68 -10.14 -0.43 2.25
CA LEU A 68 -10.67 -0.18 3.59
C LEU A 68 -9.66 0.55 4.46
N ALA A 69 -8.40 0.09 4.52
CA ALA A 69 -7.37 0.74 5.33
C ALA A 69 -7.02 2.15 4.82
N SER A 70 -6.87 2.30 3.49
CA SER A 70 -6.59 3.60 2.87
C SER A 70 -7.77 4.57 3.03
N GLY A 71 -9.00 4.07 2.91
CA GLY A 71 -10.20 4.87 3.14
C GLY A 71 -10.33 5.32 4.59
N LEU A 72 -10.09 4.43 5.56
CA LEU A 72 -10.12 4.76 6.98
C LEU A 72 -9.06 5.80 7.36
N ILE A 73 -7.84 5.70 6.82
CA ILE A 73 -6.79 6.69 7.11
C ILE A 73 -7.10 8.04 6.48
N LEU A 74 -7.66 8.06 5.27
CA LEU A 74 -8.08 9.30 4.61
C LEU A 74 -9.25 9.96 5.34
N PHE A 75 -10.22 9.17 5.79
CA PHE A 75 -11.33 9.65 6.61
C PHE A 75 -10.81 10.27 7.91
N THR A 76 -9.86 9.62 8.59
CA THR A 76 -9.24 10.17 9.80
C THR A 76 -8.44 11.44 9.49
N CYS A 77 -7.65 11.46 8.41
CA CYS A 77 -6.91 12.65 7.98
C CYS A 77 -7.83 13.83 7.65
N LEU A 78 -9.08 13.61 7.23
CA LEU A 78 -10.04 14.69 6.98
C LEU A 78 -10.32 15.53 8.24
N PHE A 79 -10.25 14.93 9.42
CA PHE A 79 -10.54 15.60 10.69
C PHE A 79 -9.32 16.28 11.33
N PHE A 80 -8.10 15.87 10.96
CA PHE A 80 -6.86 16.33 11.59
C PHE A 80 -5.96 17.18 10.67
N ILE A 81 -6.22 17.19 9.34
CA ILE A 81 -5.46 17.93 8.30
C ILE A 81 -6.42 18.57 7.29
#